data_AF-A0A952GE25-F1
#
_entry.id   AF-A0A952GE25-F1
#
_cell.length_a   1.000
_cell.length_b   1.000
_cell.length_c   1.000
_cell.angle_alpha   90.00
_cell.angle_beta   90.00
_cell.angle_gamma   90.00
#
_symmetry.space_group_name_H-M   'P 1'
#
loop_
_entity.id
_entity.type
_entity.pdbx_description
1 polymer ?
#
loop_
_entity_poly.entity_id
_entity_poly.type
_entity_poly.pdbx_seq_one_letter_code
_entity_poly.pdbx_strand_id
1 'polypeptide(L)'
;MSTAKPVADPPSLEQQRLLVSRILSSALFRKSRKLATFLQFICEQQQMGKADSINEQRIGTEVFGRNEGYHMGEDSIVRSQARFLRLRLQEYFATEGKDEPIILTIPKGSYVPEFHLRELPAGTVQETVNISVPLAPSSAGYPPSAVGDGDTADAPPKRSSFWIYVAAGIGVVVCLALGIGWWLRGEEHRHAGVPVEVRFWASIFDSQRTTILVPADSSLVLMDELIGREITLSDYMNRKYRSTVPPPEMTRIWNQLLTMSA
;
A
#
# COMPACT_ATOMS: atom_id res chain seq x y z
N MET A 1 -22.20 34.07 -26.56
CA MET A 1 -21.33 33.02 -27.15
C MET A 1 -21.04 32.01 -26.04
N SER A 2 -21.53 30.78 -26.16
CA SER A 2 -21.28 29.72 -25.17
C SER A 2 -20.41 28.65 -25.80
N THR A 3 -19.19 28.47 -25.28
CA THR A 3 -18.24 27.48 -25.77
C THR A 3 -18.58 26.11 -25.18
N ALA A 4 -19.37 25.32 -25.90
CA ALA A 4 -19.65 23.95 -25.52
C ALA A 4 -18.35 23.11 -25.57
N LYS A 5 -17.96 22.54 -24.42
CA LYS A 5 -16.91 21.51 -24.34
C LYS A 5 -17.32 20.36 -25.29
N PRO A 6 -16.43 19.85 -26.17
CA PRO A 6 -16.75 18.68 -26.96
C PRO A 6 -16.95 17.51 -25.99
N VAL A 7 -18.20 17.06 -25.86
CA VAL A 7 -18.53 15.84 -25.12
C VAL A 7 -18.04 14.71 -26.00
N ALA A 8 -16.91 14.10 -25.64
CA ALA A 8 -16.43 12.92 -26.31
C ALA A 8 -17.45 11.79 -26.13
N ASP A 9 -17.77 11.08 -27.22
CA ASP A 9 -18.77 10.01 -27.21
C ASP A 9 -18.39 8.93 -26.17
N PRO A 10 -19.38 8.33 -25.48
CA PRO A 10 -19.12 7.26 -24.53
C PRO A 10 -18.44 6.07 -25.22
N PRO A 11 -17.51 5.37 -24.55
CA PRO A 11 -16.74 4.30 -25.17
C PRO A 11 -17.66 3.18 -25.68
N SER A 12 -17.42 2.71 -26.90
CA SER A 12 -18.29 1.73 -27.55
C SER A 12 -18.30 0.38 -26.82
N LEU A 13 -19.38 -0.39 -26.97
CA LEU A 13 -19.51 -1.73 -26.36
C LEU A 13 -18.31 -2.65 -26.69
N GLU A 14 -17.78 -2.54 -27.91
CA GLU A 14 -16.61 -3.29 -28.35
C GLU A 14 -15.33 -2.84 -27.62
N GLN A 15 -15.11 -1.53 -27.50
CA GLN A 15 -13.98 -0.98 -26.74
C GLN A 15 -14.02 -1.40 -25.25
N GLN A 16 -15.22 -1.38 -24.64
CA GLN A 16 -15.43 -1.85 -23.28
C GLN A 16 -15.09 -3.34 -23.12
N ARG A 17 -15.52 -4.20 -24.06
CA ARG A 17 -15.18 -5.63 -24.08
C ARG A 17 -13.69 -5.89 -24.22
N LEU A 18 -13.03 -5.17 -25.14
CA LEU A 18 -11.59 -5.29 -25.34
C LEU A 18 -10.79 -4.86 -24.10
N LEU A 19 -11.21 -3.77 -23.43
CA LEU A 19 -10.61 -3.36 -22.16
C LEU A 19 -10.78 -4.44 -21.07
N VAL A 20 -11.99 -4.97 -20.88
CA VAL A 20 -12.25 -6.03 -19.88
C VAL A 20 -11.40 -7.27 -20.17
N SER A 21 -11.26 -7.67 -21.43
CA SER A 21 -10.38 -8.78 -21.82
C SER A 21 -8.90 -8.53 -21.46
N ARG A 22 -8.38 -7.31 -21.67
CA ARG A 22 -7.02 -6.92 -21.24
C ARG A 22 -6.88 -6.94 -19.71
N ILE A 23 -7.84 -6.39 -18.98
CA ILE A 23 -7.83 -6.42 -17.50
C ILE A 23 -7.82 -7.86 -16.99
N LEU A 24 -8.68 -8.74 -17.52
CA LEU A 24 -8.77 -10.14 -17.08
C LEU A 24 -7.52 -10.98 -17.43
N SER A 25 -6.80 -10.62 -18.50
CA SER A 25 -5.54 -11.28 -18.90
C SER A 25 -4.28 -10.73 -18.22
N SER A 26 -4.40 -9.62 -17.50
CA SER A 26 -3.31 -9.00 -16.71
C SER A 26 -2.71 -9.93 -15.64
N ALA A 27 -1.47 -9.66 -15.23
CA ALA A 27 -0.81 -10.44 -14.19
C ALA A 27 -1.48 -10.27 -12.81
N LEU A 28 -2.16 -9.14 -12.57
CA LEU A 28 -2.93 -8.87 -11.36
C LEU A 28 -4.19 -9.74 -11.24
N PHE A 29 -4.97 -9.86 -12.32
CA PHE A 29 -6.24 -10.60 -12.30
C PHE A 29 -6.06 -12.10 -12.46
N ARG A 30 -5.07 -12.55 -13.25
CA ARG A 30 -4.70 -13.99 -13.35
C ARG A 30 -4.42 -14.66 -12.01
N LYS A 31 -3.96 -13.91 -11.00
CA LYS A 31 -3.69 -14.43 -9.64
C LYS A 31 -4.95 -14.76 -8.84
N SER A 32 -6.13 -14.24 -9.21
CA SER A 32 -7.37 -14.45 -8.46
C SER A 32 -8.56 -14.72 -9.39
N ARG A 33 -8.84 -16.01 -9.60
CA ARG A 33 -9.99 -16.48 -10.38
C ARG A 33 -11.32 -15.89 -9.86
N LYS A 34 -11.49 -15.75 -8.53
CA LYS A 34 -12.70 -15.15 -7.94
C LYS A 34 -12.88 -13.68 -8.33
N LEU A 35 -11.82 -12.87 -8.31
CA LEU A 35 -11.91 -11.46 -8.73
C LEU A 35 -12.11 -11.32 -10.24
N ALA A 36 -11.49 -12.20 -11.03
CA ALA A 36 -11.72 -12.26 -12.48
C ALA A 36 -13.19 -12.61 -12.81
N THR A 37 -13.75 -13.66 -12.22
CA THR A 37 -15.16 -14.02 -12.42
C THR A 37 -16.12 -12.92 -11.94
N PHE A 38 -15.82 -12.26 -10.81
CA PHE A 38 -16.64 -11.13 -10.34
C PHE A 38 -16.60 -9.95 -11.32
N LEU A 39 -15.42 -9.54 -11.79
CA LEU A 39 -15.30 -8.45 -12.75
C LEU A 39 -16.00 -8.78 -14.08
N GLN A 40 -15.79 -10.00 -14.59
CA GLN A 40 -16.44 -10.47 -15.80
C GLN A 40 -17.97 -10.38 -15.68
N PHE A 41 -18.54 -10.93 -14.60
CA PHE A 41 -19.97 -10.95 -14.36
C PHE A 41 -20.60 -9.55 -14.37
N ILE A 42 -20.05 -8.60 -13.61
CA ILE A 42 -20.63 -7.25 -13.52
C ILE A 42 -20.50 -6.48 -14.84
N CYS A 43 -19.41 -6.69 -15.59
CA CYS A 43 -19.22 -6.06 -16.90
C CYS A 43 -20.14 -6.67 -17.96
N GLU A 44 -20.33 -7.98 -17.99
CA GLU A 44 -21.29 -8.64 -18.88
C GLU A 44 -22.73 -8.16 -18.60
N GLN A 45 -23.14 -8.11 -17.33
CA GLN A 45 -24.47 -7.63 -16.94
C GLN A 45 -24.70 -6.16 -17.31
N GLN A 46 -23.71 -5.28 -17.13
CA GLN A 46 -23.81 -3.88 -17.55
C GLN A 46 -23.89 -3.75 -19.07
N GLN A 47 -23.07 -4.51 -19.82
CA GLN A 47 -23.08 -4.53 -21.29
C GLN A 47 -24.37 -5.12 -21.90
N MET A 48 -25.08 -5.97 -21.16
CA MET A 48 -26.42 -6.45 -21.52
C MET A 48 -27.54 -5.44 -21.17
N GLY A 49 -27.21 -4.26 -20.64
CA GLY A 49 -28.20 -3.28 -20.18
C GLY A 49 -28.92 -3.70 -18.89
N LYS A 50 -28.42 -4.69 -18.15
CA LYS A 50 -29.04 -5.26 -16.93
C LYS A 50 -28.39 -4.70 -15.66
N ALA A 51 -27.93 -3.45 -15.69
CA ALA A 51 -27.21 -2.79 -14.60
C ALA A 51 -28.01 -2.80 -13.28
N ASP A 52 -29.33 -2.57 -13.34
CA ASP A 52 -30.23 -2.58 -12.17
C ASP A 52 -30.29 -3.94 -11.44
N SER A 53 -29.90 -5.01 -12.13
CA SER A 53 -29.86 -6.36 -11.56
C SER A 53 -28.55 -6.69 -10.84
N ILE A 54 -27.54 -5.81 -10.89
CA ILE A 54 -26.23 -5.99 -10.27
C ILE A 54 -26.32 -5.60 -8.79
N ASN A 55 -26.87 -6.48 -7.96
CA ASN A 55 -27.02 -6.30 -6.51
C ASN A 55 -26.23 -7.34 -5.70
N GLU A 56 -26.07 -7.08 -4.40
CA GLU A 56 -25.25 -7.91 -3.50
C GLU A 56 -25.76 -9.36 -3.39
N GLN A 57 -27.08 -9.55 -3.34
CA GLN A 57 -27.69 -10.88 -3.29
C GLN A 57 -27.35 -11.69 -4.55
N ARG A 58 -27.56 -11.13 -5.75
CA ARG A 58 -27.30 -11.76 -7.05
C ARG A 58 -25.82 -12.08 -7.25
N ILE A 59 -24.92 -11.17 -6.86
CA ILE A 59 -23.47 -11.43 -6.90
C ILE A 59 -23.12 -12.58 -5.94
N GLY A 60 -23.71 -12.60 -4.75
CA GLY A 60 -23.52 -13.68 -3.77
C GLY A 60 -23.90 -15.05 -4.31
N THR A 61 -25.05 -15.15 -4.98
CA THR A 61 -25.53 -16.42 -5.57
C THR A 61 -24.77 -16.78 -6.85
N GLU A 62 -24.75 -15.91 -7.86
CA GLU A 62 -24.25 -16.23 -9.21
C GLU A 62 -22.70 -16.23 -9.30
N VAL A 63 -21.98 -15.44 -8.49
CA VAL A 63 -20.50 -15.38 -8.50
C VAL A 63 -19.87 -16.17 -7.35
N PHE A 64 -20.46 -16.10 -6.15
CA PHE A 64 -19.88 -16.72 -4.95
C PHE A 64 -20.55 -18.04 -4.52
N GLY A 65 -21.58 -18.50 -5.25
CA GLY A 65 -22.22 -19.79 -4.99
C GLY A 65 -22.95 -19.86 -3.65
N ARG A 66 -23.41 -18.71 -3.12
CA ARG A 66 -24.23 -18.68 -1.91
C ARG A 66 -25.66 -19.15 -2.20
N ASN A 67 -26.31 -19.71 -1.20
CA ASN A 67 -27.72 -20.09 -1.28
C ASN A 67 -28.61 -18.84 -1.36
N GLU A 68 -29.75 -18.90 -2.04
CA GLU A 68 -30.62 -17.73 -2.31
C GLU A 68 -31.13 -17.03 -1.04
N GLY A 69 -31.26 -17.79 0.06
CA GLY A 69 -31.63 -17.31 1.39
C GLY A 69 -30.49 -16.79 2.25
N TYR A 70 -29.27 -16.59 1.74
CA TYR A 70 -28.16 -16.07 2.56
C TYR A 70 -28.39 -14.61 2.98
N HIS A 71 -28.06 -14.27 4.23
CA HIS A 71 -28.21 -12.91 4.75
C HIS A 71 -27.00 -12.05 4.42
N MET A 72 -27.19 -11.06 3.54
CA MET A 72 -26.17 -10.06 3.17
C MET A 72 -25.62 -9.27 4.35
N GLY A 73 -26.36 -9.18 5.46
CA GLY A 73 -25.87 -8.53 6.70
C GLY A 73 -24.75 -9.33 7.37
N GLU A 74 -24.91 -10.64 7.43
CA GLU A 74 -24.02 -11.59 8.12
C GLU A 74 -22.83 -11.98 7.25
N ASP A 75 -23.06 -12.27 5.97
CA ASP A 75 -21.98 -12.57 5.02
C ASP A 75 -21.49 -11.30 4.30
N SER A 76 -20.26 -10.89 4.63
CA SER A 76 -19.61 -9.74 4.00
C SER A 76 -18.73 -10.10 2.79
N ILE A 77 -18.84 -11.31 2.24
CA ILE A 77 -17.99 -11.78 1.12
C ILE A 77 -18.06 -10.83 -0.09
N VAL A 78 -19.25 -10.42 -0.51
CA VAL A 78 -19.42 -9.55 -1.69
C VAL A 78 -18.82 -8.17 -1.44
N ARG A 79 -19.15 -7.54 -0.30
CA ARG A 79 -18.58 -6.25 0.12
C ARG A 79 -17.05 -6.29 0.20
N SER A 80 -16.49 -7.35 0.76
CA SER A 80 -15.04 -7.57 0.88
C SER A 80 -14.37 -7.77 -0.48
N GLN A 81 -14.90 -8.65 -1.32
CA GLN A 81 -14.37 -8.90 -2.66
C GLN A 81 -14.51 -7.68 -3.57
N ALA A 82 -15.57 -6.87 -3.41
CA ALA A 82 -15.73 -5.62 -4.15
C ALA A 82 -14.74 -4.54 -3.69
N ARG A 83 -14.30 -4.56 -2.41
CA ARG A 83 -13.18 -3.72 -1.95
C ARG A 83 -11.86 -4.15 -2.60
N PHE A 84 -11.57 -5.45 -2.63
CA PHE A 84 -10.38 -5.97 -3.30
C PHE A 84 -10.40 -5.72 -4.81
N LEU A 85 -11.56 -5.84 -5.46
CA LEU A 85 -11.72 -5.60 -6.89
C LEU A 85 -11.41 -4.14 -7.25
N ARG A 86 -11.95 -3.17 -6.50
CA ARG A 86 -11.63 -1.74 -6.66
C ARG A 86 -10.13 -1.46 -6.50
N LEU A 87 -9.49 -2.07 -5.49
CA LEU A 87 -8.05 -1.93 -5.26
C LEU A 87 -7.22 -2.52 -6.43
N ARG A 88 -7.59 -3.69 -6.96
CA ARG A 88 -6.91 -4.31 -8.10
C ARG A 88 -7.12 -3.56 -9.42
N LEU A 89 -8.28 -2.95 -9.64
CA LEU A 89 -8.50 -2.04 -10.77
C LEU A 89 -7.61 -0.79 -10.65
N GLN A 90 -7.53 -0.18 -9.46
CA GLN A 90 -6.63 0.96 -9.21
C GLN A 90 -5.15 0.59 -9.46
N GLU A 91 -4.71 -0.58 -8.99
CA GLU A 91 -3.36 -1.11 -9.22
C GLU A 91 -3.10 -1.37 -10.72
N TYR A 92 -4.07 -1.94 -11.45
CA TYR A 92 -3.98 -2.14 -12.90
C TYR A 92 -3.79 -0.81 -13.63
N PHE A 93 -4.66 0.18 -13.42
CA PHE A 93 -4.57 1.48 -14.09
C PHE A 93 -3.36 2.32 -13.66
N ALA A 94 -2.73 2.00 -12.52
CA ALA A 94 -1.44 2.57 -12.11
C ALA A 94 -0.21 1.86 -12.73
N THR A 95 -0.38 0.64 -13.27
CA THR A 95 0.71 -0.22 -13.75
C THR A 95 0.48 -0.70 -15.19
N GLU A 96 0.00 -1.94 -15.40
CA GLU A 96 -0.21 -2.57 -16.72
C GLU A 96 -1.15 -1.74 -17.63
N GLY A 97 -2.18 -1.12 -17.04
CA GLY A 97 -3.16 -0.28 -17.71
C GLY A 97 -2.84 1.22 -17.72
N LYS A 98 -1.58 1.62 -17.48
CA LYS A 98 -1.22 3.04 -17.36
C LYS A 98 -1.57 3.86 -18.61
N ASP A 99 -1.50 3.28 -19.80
CA ASP A 99 -1.74 3.98 -21.07
C ASP A 99 -3.10 3.64 -21.71
N GLU A 100 -4.00 2.96 -20.98
CA GLU A 100 -5.35 2.62 -21.44
C GLU A 100 -6.21 3.87 -21.66
N PRO A 101 -6.79 4.10 -22.87
CA PRO A 101 -7.58 5.29 -23.18
C PRO A 101 -8.96 5.31 -22.49
N ILE A 102 -9.38 4.19 -21.90
CA ILE A 102 -10.65 4.03 -21.17
C ILE A 102 -10.31 3.52 -19.78
N ILE A 103 -10.93 4.11 -18.76
CA ILE A 103 -10.80 3.70 -17.36
C ILE A 103 -12.10 3.00 -16.94
N LEU A 104 -11.95 1.83 -16.33
CA LEU A 104 -13.02 1.05 -15.72
C LEU A 104 -13.02 1.29 -14.21
N THR A 105 -14.11 1.83 -13.68
CA THR A 105 -14.26 2.09 -12.25
C THR A 105 -15.51 1.39 -11.69
N ILE A 106 -15.53 1.18 -10.37
CA ILE A 106 -16.71 0.65 -9.66
C ILE A 106 -16.95 1.57 -8.46
N PRO A 107 -17.99 2.42 -8.46
CA PRO A 107 -18.23 3.39 -7.40
C PRO A 107 -18.36 2.75 -6.01
N LYS A 108 -18.16 3.53 -4.95
CA LYS A 108 -18.49 3.09 -3.58
C LYS A 108 -20.01 3.08 -3.41
N GLY A 109 -20.56 2.05 -2.78
CA GLY A 109 -22.02 1.89 -2.60
C GLY A 109 -22.76 1.30 -3.81
N SER A 110 -22.13 1.24 -4.99
CA SER A 110 -22.64 0.53 -6.17
C SER A 110 -21.75 -0.66 -6.53
N TYR A 111 -22.33 -1.63 -7.24
CA TYR A 111 -21.61 -2.73 -7.88
C TYR A 111 -21.59 -2.62 -9.41
N VAL A 112 -22.27 -1.62 -9.97
CA VAL A 112 -22.30 -1.34 -11.41
C VAL A 112 -20.94 -0.80 -11.86
N PRO A 113 -20.31 -1.38 -12.89
CA PRO A 113 -19.09 -0.84 -13.49
C PRO A 113 -19.40 0.38 -14.37
N GLU A 114 -18.54 1.38 -14.31
CA GLU A 114 -18.59 2.57 -15.16
C GLU A 114 -17.35 2.67 -16.03
N PHE A 115 -17.55 2.96 -17.32
CA PHE A 115 -16.50 3.13 -18.32
C PHE A 115 -16.40 4.60 -18.73
N HIS A 116 -15.27 5.22 -18.43
CA HIS A 116 -15.01 6.63 -18.72
C HIS A 116 -13.82 6.77 -19.67
N LEU A 117 -13.88 7.69 -20.62
CA LEU A 117 -12.68 8.05 -21.39
C LEU A 117 -11.67 8.70 -20.46
N ARG A 118 -10.39 8.34 -20.61
CA ARG A 118 -9.32 9.00 -19.88
C ARG A 118 -9.18 10.42 -20.43
N GLU A 119 -9.53 11.41 -19.61
CA GLU A 119 -9.03 12.77 -19.82
C GLU A 119 -7.51 12.74 -19.65
N LEU A 120 -6.78 12.61 -20.78
CA LEU A 120 -5.35 12.87 -20.80
C LEU A 120 -5.14 14.30 -20.32
N PRO A 121 -4.33 14.54 -19.27
CA PRO A 121 -3.99 15.91 -18.90
C PRO A 121 -3.18 16.50 -20.05
N ALA A 122 -3.81 17.40 -20.82
CA ALA A 122 -3.11 18.37 -21.62
C ALA A 122 -2.15 19.11 -20.67
N GLY A 123 -0.85 18.91 -20.89
CA GLY A 123 0.17 19.04 -19.83
C GLY A 123 0.07 20.36 -19.08
N THR A 124 -0.36 20.31 -17.82
CA THR A 124 -0.41 21.48 -16.94
C THR A 124 0.29 21.14 -15.63
N VAL A 125 1.47 21.75 -15.49
CA VAL A 125 2.14 22.27 -14.30
C VAL A 125 1.59 21.83 -12.94
N GLN A 126 2.52 21.40 -12.08
CA GLN A 126 2.33 21.13 -10.66
C GLN A 126 1.43 22.17 -9.97
N GLU A 127 0.35 21.70 -9.35
CA GLU A 127 -0.45 22.47 -8.40
C GLU A 127 0.37 22.64 -7.11
N THR A 128 1.25 23.64 -7.13
CA THR A 128 2.09 24.01 -5.99
C THR A 128 1.21 24.60 -4.90
N VAL A 129 1.12 23.91 -3.77
CA VAL A 129 0.44 24.40 -2.57
C VAL A 129 1.11 25.70 -2.13
N ASN A 130 0.37 26.80 -2.31
CA ASN A 130 0.86 28.16 -2.12
C ASN A 130 0.92 28.51 -0.62
N ILE A 131 2.10 28.41 0.00
CA ILE A 131 2.34 28.90 1.37
C ILE A 131 3.16 30.19 1.28
N SER A 132 2.45 31.32 1.39
CA SER A 132 3.00 32.66 1.35
C SER A 132 3.55 33.12 2.70
N VAL A 133 4.84 33.47 2.79
CA VAL A 133 5.43 34.35 3.83
C VAL A 133 6.67 35.06 3.23
N PRO A 134 7.08 36.25 3.73
CA PRO A 134 7.02 37.43 2.85
C PRO A 134 8.38 38.02 2.43
N LEU A 135 8.32 38.83 1.37
CA LEU A 135 9.41 39.59 0.80
C LEU A 135 9.76 40.85 1.63
N ALA A 136 11.04 41.03 1.97
CA ALA A 136 11.63 42.32 2.36
C ALA A 136 13.12 42.35 1.94
N PRO A 137 13.71 43.52 1.64
CA PRO A 137 14.55 43.63 0.44
C PRO A 137 16.06 43.75 0.72
N SER A 138 16.87 43.33 -0.25
CA SER A 138 18.29 43.70 -0.34
C SER A 138 18.56 44.43 -1.65
N SER A 139 18.64 45.75 -1.59
CA SER A 139 18.84 46.64 -2.74
C SER A 139 20.28 47.16 -2.82
N ALA A 140 20.82 47.14 -4.06
CA ALA A 140 21.95 47.94 -4.56
C ALA A 140 23.39 47.63 -4.09
N GLY A 141 24.35 47.70 -5.04
CA GLY A 141 25.78 47.93 -4.72
C GLY A 141 26.82 47.16 -5.56
N TYR A 142 27.20 47.68 -6.74
CA TYR A 142 28.43 47.40 -7.51
C TYR A 142 28.73 48.65 -8.36
N PRO A 143 29.95 48.95 -8.85
CA PRO A 143 31.33 48.59 -8.43
C PRO A 143 32.03 49.92 -7.91
N PRO A 144 33.29 50.36 -8.21
CA PRO A 144 34.49 49.70 -8.75
C PRO A 144 35.87 50.03 -8.09
N SER A 145 36.87 49.24 -8.51
CA SER A 145 38.30 49.55 -8.79
C SER A 145 39.12 50.63 -8.05
N ALA A 146 40.28 50.23 -7.49
CA ALA A 146 41.63 50.83 -7.69
C ALA A 146 42.67 50.03 -6.83
N VAL A 147 43.74 49.41 -7.37
CA VAL A 147 45.07 49.92 -7.82
C VAL A 147 46.12 50.08 -6.70
N GLY A 148 47.36 49.63 -6.98
CA GLY A 148 48.61 49.88 -6.21
C GLY A 148 49.17 48.60 -5.55
N ASP A 149 50.19 47.90 -6.07
CA ASP A 149 51.62 48.23 -6.39
C ASP A 149 52.59 48.13 -5.20
N GLY A 150 53.82 47.65 -5.47
CA GLY A 150 54.95 47.59 -4.52
C GLY A 150 55.20 46.17 -3.97
N ASP A 151 55.95 45.26 -4.61
CA ASP A 151 57.38 45.26 -4.98
C ASP A 151 58.34 44.73 -3.88
N THR A 152 59.41 44.08 -4.34
CA THR A 152 60.62 43.53 -3.68
C THR A 152 60.74 42.01 -3.45
N ALA A 153 61.98 41.55 -3.61
CA ALA A 153 62.37 40.17 -3.85
C ALA A 153 63.11 39.49 -2.68
N ASP A 154 63.23 38.17 -2.84
CA ASP A 154 64.41 37.34 -2.56
C ASP A 154 64.45 36.39 -1.33
N ALA A 155 65.10 35.24 -1.58
CA ALA A 155 65.52 34.14 -0.69
C ALA A 155 64.48 33.31 0.13
N PRO A 156 64.50 31.95 0.03
CA PRO A 156 63.59 31.07 0.77
C PRO A 156 64.20 30.47 2.06
N PRO A 157 63.39 30.21 3.11
CA PRO A 157 63.75 29.27 4.17
C PRO A 157 62.80 28.06 4.31
N LYS A 158 63.32 26.91 3.91
CA LYS A 158 63.21 25.60 4.62
C LYS A 158 61.81 25.16 5.11
N ARG A 159 61.09 24.46 4.21
CA ARG A 159 60.04 23.44 4.45
C ARG A 159 59.93 22.94 5.91
N SER A 160 58.87 23.35 6.61
CA SER A 160 58.45 22.72 7.86
C SER A 160 57.39 21.66 7.56
N SER A 161 57.62 20.43 8.04
CA SER A 161 56.72 19.27 7.87
C SER A 161 55.34 19.45 8.54
N PHE A 162 55.12 20.56 9.24
CA PHE A 162 53.88 20.88 9.95
C PHE A 162 52.64 20.89 9.05
N TRP A 163 52.74 21.39 7.82
CA TRP A 163 51.60 21.41 6.87
C TRP A 163 51.14 20.00 6.46
N ILE A 164 52.02 19.00 6.50
CA ILE A 164 51.66 17.60 6.23
C ILE A 164 50.79 17.06 7.37
N TYR A 165 51.12 17.38 8.63
CA TYR A 165 50.31 16.98 9.78
C TYR A 165 48.97 17.72 9.85
N VAL A 166 48.92 19.00 9.48
CA VAL A 166 47.65 19.76 9.39
C VAL A 166 46.75 19.20 8.27
N ALA A 167 47.30 18.91 7.09
CA ALA A 167 46.54 18.29 6.00
C ALA A 167 46.08 16.86 6.35
N ALA A 168 46.92 16.06 7.01
CA ALA A 168 46.55 14.74 7.49
C ALA A 168 45.45 14.80 8.57
N GLY A 169 45.52 15.77 9.50
CA GLY A 169 44.50 16.00 10.51
C GLY A 169 43.14 16.35 9.89
N ILE A 170 43.10 17.25 8.92
CA ILE A 170 41.87 17.58 8.17
C ILE A 170 41.35 16.35 7.42
N GLY A 171 42.24 15.58 6.77
CA GLY A 171 41.86 14.33 6.10
C GLY A 171 41.20 13.32 7.03
N VAL A 172 41.77 13.10 8.22
CA VAL A 172 41.20 12.20 9.24
C VAL A 172 39.84 12.72 9.75
N VAL A 173 39.69 14.02 9.99
CA VAL A 173 38.41 14.61 10.41
C VAL A 173 37.35 14.50 9.30
N VAL A 174 37.71 14.70 8.04
CA VAL A 174 36.79 14.50 6.89
C VAL A 174 36.43 13.03 6.73
N CYS A 175 37.37 12.09 6.85
CA CYS A 175 37.08 10.66 6.82
C CYS A 175 36.22 10.20 8.00
N LEU A 176 36.40 10.75 9.20
CA LEU A 176 35.52 10.50 10.35
C LEU A 176 34.14 11.11 10.14
N ALA A 177 34.03 12.36 9.67
CA ALA A 177 32.74 13.00 9.38
C ALA A 177 31.97 12.27 8.27
N LEU A 178 32.65 11.83 7.22
CA LEU A 178 32.07 10.98 6.18
C LEU A 178 31.69 9.60 6.72
N GLY A 179 32.54 8.96 7.52
CA GLY A 179 32.27 7.65 8.13
C GLY A 179 31.09 7.69 9.10
N ILE A 180 30.99 8.72 9.95
CA ILE A 180 29.87 8.98 10.84
C ILE A 180 28.62 9.32 10.03
N GLY A 181 28.72 10.14 8.97
CA GLY A 181 27.61 10.41 8.06
C GLY A 181 27.11 9.17 7.31
N TRP A 182 28.00 8.24 6.97
CA TRP A 182 27.66 6.94 6.38
C TRP A 182 27.06 5.98 7.40
N TRP A 183 27.54 6.01 8.64
CA TRP A 183 27.02 5.20 9.74
C TRP A 183 25.62 5.64 10.17
N LEU A 184 25.38 6.96 10.26
CA LEU A 184 24.06 7.55 10.53
C LEU A 184 23.08 7.40 9.35
N ARG A 185 23.56 7.35 8.10
CA ARG A 185 22.74 6.90 6.94
C ARG A 185 22.53 5.38 6.90
N GLY A 186 23.42 4.61 7.52
CA GLY A 186 23.44 3.15 7.45
C GLY A 186 22.26 2.46 8.14
N GLU A 187 21.54 3.15 9.02
CA GLU A 187 20.31 2.62 9.63
C GLU A 187 19.12 2.57 8.68
N GLU A 188 19.08 3.41 7.65
CA GLU A 188 17.96 3.46 6.69
C GLU A 188 17.89 2.20 5.80
N HIS A 189 19.02 1.51 5.61
CA HIS A 189 19.07 0.24 4.87
C HIS A 189 18.80 -1.01 5.72
N ARG A 190 18.72 -0.90 7.06
CA ARG A 190 18.42 -2.05 7.93
C ARG A 190 16.95 -2.52 7.87
N HIS A 191 16.06 -1.74 7.25
CA HIS A 191 14.66 -2.12 7.04
C HIS A 191 14.31 -2.59 5.63
N ALA A 192 15.28 -2.66 4.70
CA ALA A 192 15.06 -3.09 3.32
C ALA A 192 14.81 -4.60 3.13
N GLY A 193 15.02 -5.41 4.19
CA GLY A 193 14.93 -6.89 4.12
C GLY A 193 13.73 -7.52 4.84
N VAL A 194 12.90 -6.76 5.56
CA VAL A 194 11.78 -7.35 6.32
C VAL A 194 10.61 -7.62 5.37
N PRO A 195 10.14 -8.88 5.20
CA PRO A 195 9.03 -9.20 4.31
C PRO A 195 7.77 -8.39 4.66
N VAL A 196 7.00 -7.99 3.65
CA VAL A 196 5.77 -7.19 3.83
C VAL A 196 4.81 -7.85 4.82
N GLU A 197 4.76 -9.18 4.84
CA GLU A 197 3.98 -9.98 5.78
C GLU A 197 4.40 -9.78 7.24
N VAL A 198 5.71 -9.76 7.55
CA VAL A 198 6.21 -9.51 8.92
C VAL A 198 5.89 -8.07 9.34
N ARG A 199 6.02 -7.09 8.44
CA ARG A 199 5.64 -5.68 8.72
C ARG A 199 4.13 -5.54 8.96
N PHE A 200 3.32 -6.29 8.21
CA PHE A 200 1.87 -6.33 8.36
C PHE A 200 1.47 -6.95 9.72
N TRP A 201 1.98 -8.14 10.04
CA TRP A 201 1.67 -8.81 11.30
C TRP A 201 2.18 -8.03 12.53
N ALA A 202 3.36 -7.42 12.47
CA ALA A 202 3.86 -6.55 13.55
C ALA A 202 2.99 -5.30 13.79
N SER A 203 2.22 -4.84 12.79
CA SER A 203 1.27 -3.74 12.97
C SER A 203 -0.06 -4.16 13.61
N ILE A 204 -0.36 -5.47 13.60
CA ILE A 204 -1.60 -6.05 14.15
C ILE A 204 -1.34 -6.64 15.54
N PHE A 205 -0.21 -7.34 15.70
CA PHE A 205 0.24 -7.97 16.94
C PHE A 205 1.31 -7.11 17.60
N ASP A 206 0.87 -6.02 18.22
CA ASP A 206 1.71 -5.17 19.07
C ASP A 206 2.01 -5.88 20.39
N SER A 207 3.29 -6.01 20.73
CA SER A 207 3.78 -6.57 22.01
C SER A 207 3.20 -5.87 23.25
N GLN A 208 2.75 -4.62 23.14
CA GLN A 208 2.13 -3.87 24.23
C GLN A 208 0.61 -4.04 24.34
N ARG A 209 0.00 -4.90 23.50
CA ARG A 209 -1.45 -5.14 23.48
C ARG A 209 -1.77 -6.62 23.63
N THR A 210 -2.65 -6.95 24.57
CA THR A 210 -3.18 -8.30 24.73
C THR A 210 -4.00 -8.71 23.51
N THR A 211 -3.40 -9.51 22.62
CA THR A 211 -4.09 -10.12 21.48
C THR A 211 -4.90 -11.32 21.97
N ILE A 212 -6.20 -11.35 21.66
CA ILE A 212 -7.09 -12.47 21.98
C ILE A 212 -7.43 -13.18 20.68
N LEU A 213 -6.94 -14.41 20.52
CA LEU A 213 -7.36 -15.29 19.44
C LEU A 213 -8.76 -15.83 19.77
N VAL A 214 -9.73 -15.58 18.88
CA VAL A 214 -11.06 -16.19 18.95
C VAL A 214 -11.15 -17.23 17.84
N PRO A 215 -11.19 -18.53 18.16
CA PRO A 215 -11.41 -19.57 17.15
C PRO A 215 -12.81 -19.40 16.54
N ALA A 216 -12.96 -19.73 15.26
CA ALA A 216 -14.29 -19.89 14.66
C ALA A 216 -14.96 -21.17 15.20
N ASP A 217 -16.28 -21.26 15.08
CA ASP A 217 -17.06 -22.43 15.57
C ASP A 217 -16.52 -23.76 15.01
N SER A 218 -16.09 -23.78 13.74
CA SER A 218 -15.47 -24.96 13.11
C SER A 218 -14.13 -25.39 13.74
N SER A 219 -13.48 -24.52 14.51
CA SER A 219 -12.26 -24.80 15.27
C SER A 219 -12.49 -25.00 16.77
N LEU A 220 -13.74 -24.91 17.27
CA LEU A 220 -14.06 -25.27 18.65
C LEU A 220 -13.80 -26.76 18.92
N VAL A 221 -14.19 -27.65 18.00
CA VAL A 221 -13.92 -29.10 18.14
C VAL A 221 -12.43 -29.40 18.28
N LEU A 222 -11.58 -28.73 17.49
CA LEU A 222 -10.14 -28.86 17.58
C LEU A 222 -9.59 -28.23 18.87
N MET A 223 -10.21 -27.17 19.39
CA MET A 223 -9.87 -26.59 20.70
C MET A 223 -10.30 -27.50 21.87
N ASP A 224 -11.43 -28.20 21.78
CA ASP A 224 -11.87 -29.15 22.80
C ASP A 224 -10.92 -30.35 22.89
N GLU A 225 -10.46 -30.86 21.75
CA GLU A 225 -9.40 -31.87 21.64
C GLU A 225 -8.06 -31.34 22.19
N LEU A 226 -7.70 -30.09 21.86
CA LEU A 226 -6.47 -29.44 22.33
C LEU A 226 -6.49 -29.12 23.84
N ILE A 227 -7.67 -28.91 24.43
CA ILE A 227 -7.82 -28.56 25.84
C ILE A 227 -8.14 -29.80 26.68
N GLY A 228 -8.54 -30.91 26.05
CA GLY A 228 -8.94 -32.15 26.73
C GLY A 228 -10.27 -32.05 27.47
N ARG A 229 -11.13 -31.08 27.10
CA ARG A 229 -12.48 -30.90 27.66
C ARG A 229 -13.38 -30.21 26.65
N GLU A 230 -14.66 -30.55 26.65
CA GLU A 230 -15.70 -29.87 25.88
C GLU A 230 -15.98 -28.46 26.45
N ILE A 231 -15.90 -27.42 25.62
CA ILE A 231 -16.28 -26.05 25.99
C ILE A 231 -17.80 -25.90 25.85
N THR A 232 -18.50 -25.96 26.97
CA THR A 232 -19.95 -25.73 26.98
C THR A 232 -20.32 -24.30 26.55
N LEU A 233 -21.52 -24.12 25.97
CA LEU A 233 -22.05 -22.79 25.63
C LEU A 233 -22.08 -21.86 26.85
N SER A 234 -22.36 -22.39 28.05
CA SER A 234 -22.32 -21.63 29.30
C SER A 234 -20.90 -21.17 29.68
N ASP A 235 -19.87 -21.98 29.43
CA ASP A 235 -18.48 -21.58 29.63
C ASP A 235 -18.01 -20.57 28.58
N TYR A 236 -18.50 -20.67 27.35
CA TYR A 236 -18.26 -19.69 26.29
C TYR A 236 -18.85 -18.32 26.66
N MET A 237 -20.14 -18.27 27.00
CA MET A 237 -20.85 -17.05 27.40
C MET A 237 -20.24 -16.38 28.64
N ASN A 238 -19.84 -17.17 29.63
CA ASN A 238 -19.15 -16.67 30.84
C ASN A 238 -17.64 -16.45 30.64
N ARG A 239 -17.11 -16.62 29.42
CA ARG A 239 -15.70 -16.44 29.04
C ARG A 239 -14.71 -17.34 29.81
N LYS A 240 -15.18 -18.42 30.43
CA LYS A 240 -14.39 -19.37 31.23
C LYS A 240 -13.39 -20.20 30.41
N TYR A 241 -13.54 -20.24 29.09
CA TYR A 241 -12.53 -20.83 28.20
C TYR A 241 -11.18 -20.10 28.29
N ARG A 242 -11.17 -18.80 28.61
CA ARG A 242 -9.95 -17.96 28.66
C ARG A 242 -9.00 -18.28 29.80
N SER A 243 -9.49 -18.88 30.89
CA SER A 243 -8.71 -19.26 32.06
C SER A 243 -8.30 -20.73 32.05
N THR A 244 -8.43 -21.42 30.91
CA THR A 244 -8.07 -22.84 30.82
C THR A 244 -6.58 -23.00 30.60
N VAL A 245 -5.92 -23.70 31.52
CA VAL A 245 -4.54 -24.16 31.33
C VAL A 245 -4.59 -25.45 30.50
N PRO A 246 -3.80 -25.60 29.42
CA PRO A 246 -3.78 -26.84 28.64
C PRO A 246 -3.25 -28.03 29.46
N PRO A 247 -3.61 -29.28 29.11
CA PRO A 247 -3.14 -30.47 29.81
C PRO A 247 -1.60 -30.54 29.89
N PRO A 248 -1.03 -31.10 30.98
CA PRO A 248 0.42 -31.11 31.20
C PRO A 248 1.22 -31.78 30.07
N GLU A 249 0.66 -32.82 29.43
CA GLU A 249 1.25 -33.50 28.28
C GLU A 249 1.46 -32.56 27.08
N MET A 250 0.63 -31.53 26.94
CA MET A 250 0.64 -30.64 25.79
C MET A 250 1.58 -29.44 25.94
N THR A 251 2.08 -29.16 27.15
CA THR A 251 3.03 -28.06 27.40
C THR A 251 4.25 -28.10 26.47
N ARG A 252 4.67 -29.29 26.03
CA ARG A 252 5.74 -29.48 25.04
C ARG A 252 5.39 -28.93 23.66
N ILE A 253 4.16 -29.15 23.18
CA ILE A 253 3.67 -28.68 21.88
C ILE A 253 3.42 -27.16 21.95
N TRP A 254 2.82 -26.67 23.04
CA TRP A 254 2.62 -25.24 23.28
C TRP A 254 3.93 -24.46 23.29
N ASN A 255 4.97 -24.98 23.97
CA ASN A 255 6.29 -24.36 23.97
C ASN A 255 6.92 -24.36 22.57
N GLN A 256 6.80 -25.46 21.79
CA GLN A 256 7.29 -25.48 20.41
C GLN A 256 6.61 -24.41 19.54
N LEU A 257 5.28 -24.31 19.58
CA LEU A 257 4.51 -23.32 18.82
C LEU A 257 4.90 -21.88 19.20
N LEU A 258 5.12 -21.60 20.48
CA LEU A 258 5.55 -20.28 20.96
C LEU A 258 7.01 -19.96 20.60
N THR A 259 7.89 -20.97 20.47
CA THR A 259 9.30 -20.74 20.07
C THR A 259 9.51 -20.55 18.57
N MET A 260 8.52 -20.80 17.71
CA MET A 260 8.65 -20.58 16.25
C MET A 260 8.43 -19.12 15.82
N SER A 261 8.22 -18.18 16.74
CA SER A 261 8.03 -16.75 16.46
C SER A 261 9.16 -15.84 16.96
N ALA A 262 10.39 -16.35 17.04
CA ALA A 262 11.60 -15.63 17.47
C ALA A 262 12.67 -15.66 16.37
#